data_AF-A0A958J8A2-F1
#
_entry.id   AF-A0A958J8A2-F1
#
_cell.length_a   1.000
_cell.length_b   1.000
_cell.length_c   1.000
_cell.angle_alpha   90.00
_cell.angle_beta   90.00
_cell.angle_gamma   90.00
#
_symmetry.space_group_name_H-M   'P 1'
#
loop_
_entity.id
_entity.type
_entity.pdbx_description
1 polymer ?
#
loop_
_entity_poly.entity_id
_entity_poly.type
_entity_poly.pdbx_seq_one_letter_code
_entity_poly.pdbx_strand_id
1 'polypeptide(L)'
;ILMTFGRAKRNFDANFQIPQPPLPPKLFNVESGGDRISMSWIASVSEGDADFAGYEIFRGVGTPDTTYEKIASLPPGTTQFDDTTPVRGFSYYYYITAVNDGSNNTGGETNPTGPLHSGRFYTRTTEPAYLRRKAGSALESIRVVPNPYSIGAREAQYPGEPDKITFLDIPAFCIIKIFTERGDLIHTIEHDDGSGDESWNSITTSRQVVVSGIYLAYFEVTKDYHDLNTGELLYKKGENTIRKFVVIR
;
A
#
# COMPACT_ATOMS: atom_id res chain seq x y z
N ILE A 1 14.38 -18.27 37.00
CA ILE A 1 15.28 -18.29 35.82
C ILE A 1 14.39 -18.35 34.58
N LEU A 2 14.51 -17.37 33.68
CA LEU A 2 13.49 -17.04 32.66
C LEU A 2 13.18 -18.23 31.75
N MET A 3 11.89 -18.50 31.48
CA MET A 3 11.42 -19.54 30.55
C MET A 3 12.15 -19.50 29.19
N THR A 4 12.52 -18.29 28.75
CA THR A 4 13.37 -18.04 27.57
C THR A 4 14.74 -18.73 27.64
N PHE A 5 15.44 -18.63 28.78
CA PHE A 5 16.73 -19.29 28.99
C PHE A 5 16.58 -20.81 29.02
N GLY A 6 15.52 -21.32 29.65
CA GLY A 6 15.21 -22.75 29.66
C GLY A 6 14.94 -23.31 28.26
N ARG A 7 14.19 -22.58 27.42
CA ARG A 7 13.94 -22.94 26.03
C ARG A 7 15.22 -22.89 25.19
N ALA A 8 16.07 -21.87 25.38
CA ALA A 8 17.35 -21.77 24.69
C ALA A 8 18.28 -22.94 25.03
N LYS A 9 18.38 -23.33 26.30
CA LYS A 9 19.16 -24.51 26.71
C LYS A 9 18.60 -25.80 26.11
N ARG A 10 17.29 -26.02 26.16
CA ARG A 10 16.68 -27.23 25.56
C ARG A 10 16.85 -27.30 24.04
N ASN A 11 16.75 -26.17 23.35
CA ASN A 11 17.05 -26.08 21.94
C ASN A 11 18.52 -26.49 21.65
N PHE A 12 19.46 -26.01 22.45
CA PHE A 12 20.87 -26.39 22.37
C PHE A 12 21.08 -27.88 22.67
N ASP A 13 20.50 -28.39 23.76
CA ASP A 13 20.58 -29.81 24.14
C ASP A 13 19.96 -30.72 23.06
N ALA A 14 18.94 -30.24 22.34
CA ALA A 14 18.30 -30.92 21.20
C ALA A 14 19.07 -30.73 19.88
N ASN A 15 20.29 -30.19 19.90
CA ASN A 15 21.11 -29.93 18.71
C ASN A 15 20.36 -29.12 17.63
N PHE A 16 19.55 -28.15 18.08
CA PHE A 16 18.72 -27.27 17.25
C PHE A 16 17.64 -27.99 16.41
N GLN A 17 17.34 -29.24 16.72
CA GLN A 17 16.27 -30.01 16.08
C GLN A 17 14.93 -29.73 16.77
N ILE A 18 14.35 -28.57 16.46
CA ILE A 18 13.03 -28.16 16.94
C ILE A 18 12.01 -28.21 15.81
N PRO A 19 10.69 -28.31 16.10
CA PRO A 19 9.65 -28.15 15.10
C PRO A 19 9.88 -26.89 14.27
N GLN A 20 9.90 -27.04 12.94
CA GLN A 20 10.18 -25.94 12.03
C GLN A 20 8.88 -25.31 11.53
N PRO A 21 8.83 -23.97 11.42
CA PRO A 21 7.74 -23.32 10.71
C PRO A 21 7.84 -23.61 9.20
N PRO A 22 6.74 -23.45 8.46
CA PRO A 22 6.80 -23.35 7.01
C PRO A 22 7.74 -22.25 6.54
N LEU A 23 8.24 -22.39 5.31
CA LEU A 23 8.97 -21.33 4.66
C LEU A 23 8.02 -20.22 4.17
N PRO A 24 8.42 -18.94 4.19
CA PRO A 24 7.58 -17.87 3.67
C PRO A 24 7.44 -17.93 2.14
N PRO A 25 6.41 -17.30 1.55
CA PRO A 25 6.36 -17.00 0.12
C PRO A 25 7.64 -16.33 -0.39
N LYS A 26 8.12 -16.74 -1.58
CA LYS A 26 9.38 -16.20 -2.14
C LYS A 26 9.30 -14.75 -2.60
N LEU A 27 8.11 -14.33 -3.04
CA LEU A 27 7.84 -12.98 -3.51
C LEU A 27 6.44 -12.61 -3.03
N PHE A 28 6.29 -11.39 -2.51
CA PHE A 28 5.02 -10.82 -2.11
C PHE A 28 4.94 -9.39 -2.66
N ASN A 29 3.97 -9.16 -3.52
CA ASN A 29 3.71 -7.88 -4.19
C ASN A 29 2.42 -7.29 -3.63
N VAL A 30 2.42 -5.97 -3.41
CA VAL A 30 1.28 -5.22 -2.88
C VAL A 30 1.12 -3.96 -3.71
N GLU A 31 -0.02 -3.83 -4.37
CA GLU A 31 -0.31 -2.75 -5.31
C GLU A 31 -1.50 -1.93 -4.85
N SER A 32 -1.33 -0.60 -4.92
CA SER A 32 -2.37 0.37 -4.58
C SER A 32 -3.34 0.52 -5.75
N GLY A 33 -4.50 -0.14 -5.67
CA GLY A 33 -5.51 -0.13 -6.72
C GLY A 33 -6.71 0.77 -6.43
N GLY A 34 -7.57 0.93 -7.45
CA GLY A 34 -8.87 1.58 -7.32
C GLY A 34 -9.86 0.70 -6.55
N ASP A 35 -10.32 1.18 -5.41
CA ASP A 35 -11.25 0.50 -4.48
C ASP A 35 -10.73 -0.78 -3.83
N ARG A 36 -9.45 -1.11 -3.99
CA ARG A 36 -8.79 -2.25 -3.33
C ARG A 36 -7.28 -2.05 -3.25
N ILE A 37 -6.65 -2.74 -2.31
CA ILE A 37 -5.21 -3.00 -2.32
C ILE A 37 -5.02 -4.45 -2.73
N SER A 38 -4.41 -4.68 -3.89
CA SER A 38 -4.24 -6.01 -4.47
C SER A 38 -2.92 -6.62 -4.06
N MET A 39 -2.95 -7.87 -3.62
CA MET A 39 -1.79 -8.61 -3.18
C MET A 39 -1.63 -9.87 -4.02
N SER A 40 -0.38 -10.16 -4.40
CA SER A 40 -0.04 -11.41 -5.08
C SER A 40 1.28 -11.97 -4.57
N TRP A 41 1.41 -13.29 -4.56
CA TRP A 41 2.63 -13.95 -4.12
C TRP A 41 2.93 -15.22 -4.90
N ILE A 42 4.20 -15.61 -4.86
CA ILE A 42 4.62 -16.95 -5.28
C ILE A 42 4.40 -17.90 -4.11
N ALA A 43 3.70 -19.01 -4.36
CA ALA A 43 3.44 -20.04 -3.38
C ALA A 43 4.70 -20.44 -2.58
N SER A 44 4.52 -20.68 -1.29
CA SER A 44 5.58 -21.21 -0.44
C SER A 44 6.00 -22.59 -0.95
N VAL A 45 7.29 -22.89 -0.87
CA VAL A 45 7.80 -24.24 -1.13
C VAL A 45 7.29 -25.26 -0.11
N SER A 46 6.84 -24.79 1.07
CA SER A 46 6.22 -25.63 2.11
C SER A 46 4.78 -26.00 1.81
N GLU A 47 4.16 -25.53 0.72
CA GLU A 47 2.79 -26.00 0.35
C GLU A 47 2.73 -27.51 0.09
N GLY A 48 3.86 -28.15 -0.21
CA GLY A 48 3.96 -29.60 -0.37
C GLY A 48 4.03 -30.38 0.95
N ASP A 49 4.21 -29.69 2.08
CA ASP A 49 4.31 -30.32 3.40
C ASP A 49 2.91 -30.76 3.87
N ALA A 50 2.84 -31.94 4.50
CA ALA A 50 1.55 -32.53 4.91
C ALA A 50 0.81 -31.72 5.99
N ASP A 51 1.55 -30.92 6.77
CA ASP A 51 1.04 -30.06 7.85
C ASP A 51 0.76 -28.62 7.38
N PHE A 52 0.97 -28.29 6.10
CA PHE A 52 0.75 -26.93 5.59
C PHE A 52 -0.73 -26.54 5.64
N ALA A 53 -1.04 -25.45 6.35
CA ALA A 53 -2.41 -25.03 6.62
C ALA A 53 -2.87 -23.82 5.78
N GLY A 54 -1.95 -23.09 5.16
CA GLY A 54 -2.28 -21.96 4.29
C GLY A 54 -1.46 -20.71 4.57
N TYR A 55 -2.10 -19.56 4.36
CA TYR A 55 -1.49 -18.24 4.55
C TYR A 55 -2.31 -17.38 5.50
N GLU A 56 -1.63 -16.50 6.21
CA GLU A 56 -2.26 -15.42 6.96
C GLU A 56 -1.70 -14.08 6.53
N ILE A 57 -2.59 -13.13 6.26
CA ILE A 57 -2.23 -11.78 5.84
C ILE A 57 -2.50 -10.82 6.98
N PHE A 58 -1.53 -9.93 7.19
CA PHE A 58 -1.54 -8.96 8.25
C PHE A 58 -1.37 -7.55 7.70
N ARG A 59 -2.04 -6.59 8.32
CA ARG A 59 -2.02 -5.17 7.93
C ARG A 59 -1.63 -4.29 9.11
N GLY A 60 -0.70 -3.38 8.89
CA GLY A 60 -0.33 -2.29 9.78
C GLY A 60 -0.68 -0.93 9.16
N VAL A 61 -0.86 0.10 9.99
CA VAL A 61 -1.24 1.46 9.56
C VAL A 61 -0.14 2.45 9.92
N GLY A 62 0.15 3.39 9.01
CA GLY A 62 1.02 4.55 9.25
C GLY A 62 2.49 4.29 8.95
N THR A 63 3.11 3.30 9.61
CA THR A 63 4.55 2.99 9.47
C THR A 63 4.80 1.48 9.38
N PRO A 64 5.92 1.02 8.79
CA PRO A 64 6.23 -0.42 8.70
C PRO A 64 6.63 -1.06 10.04
N ASP A 65 6.98 -0.25 11.04
CA ASP A 65 7.33 -0.68 12.40
C ASP A 65 6.19 -0.39 13.39
N THR A 66 4.97 -0.76 12.99
CA THR A 66 3.75 -0.62 13.78
C THR A 66 3.20 -1.97 14.26
N THR A 67 2.06 -1.95 14.96
CA THR A 67 1.30 -3.16 15.28
C THR A 67 0.50 -3.59 14.07
N TYR A 68 0.56 -4.89 13.75
CA TYR A 68 -0.17 -5.46 12.62
C TYR A 68 -1.33 -6.31 13.12
N GLU A 69 -2.46 -6.19 12.45
CA GLU A 69 -3.66 -6.99 12.69
C GLU A 69 -3.82 -8.02 11.59
N LYS A 70 -4.27 -9.24 11.95
CA LYS A 70 -4.61 -10.26 10.96
C LYS A 70 -5.90 -9.86 10.26
N ILE A 71 -5.87 -9.82 8.94
CA ILE A 71 -7.03 -9.47 8.11
C ILE A 71 -7.59 -10.64 7.29
N ALA A 72 -6.78 -11.68 7.06
CA ALA A 72 -7.23 -12.86 6.33
C ALA A 72 -6.48 -14.13 6.77
N SER A 73 -7.18 -15.25 6.67
CA SER A 73 -6.62 -16.61 6.69
C SER A 73 -7.07 -17.30 5.41
N LEU A 74 -6.13 -17.76 4.60
CA LEU A 74 -6.35 -18.25 3.24
C LEU A 74 -5.89 -19.70 3.13
N PRO A 75 -6.63 -20.57 2.42
CA PRO A 75 -6.28 -21.97 2.28
C PRO A 75 -5.03 -22.16 1.39
N PRO A 76 -4.40 -23.35 1.43
CA PRO A 76 -3.34 -23.72 0.50
C PRO A 76 -3.73 -23.53 -0.96
N GLY A 77 -2.77 -23.20 -1.83
CA GLY A 77 -3.00 -22.94 -3.25
C GLY A 77 -3.53 -21.53 -3.56
N THR A 78 -3.74 -20.69 -2.54
CA THR A 78 -4.07 -19.28 -2.75
C THR A 78 -2.81 -18.48 -3.04
N THR A 79 -2.84 -17.64 -4.08
CA THR A 79 -1.70 -16.79 -4.50
C THR A 79 -2.07 -15.32 -4.69
N GLN A 80 -3.31 -14.94 -4.41
CA GLN A 80 -3.82 -13.58 -4.57
C GLN A 80 -4.86 -13.24 -3.49
N PHE A 81 -4.92 -11.96 -3.12
CA PHE A 81 -5.92 -11.43 -2.19
C PHE A 81 -6.14 -9.94 -2.43
N ASP A 82 -7.40 -9.49 -2.40
CA ASP A 82 -7.77 -8.07 -2.50
C ASP A 82 -8.29 -7.57 -1.13
N ASP A 83 -7.60 -6.59 -0.54
CA ASP A 83 -8.07 -5.90 0.67
C ASP A 83 -8.91 -4.67 0.29
N THR A 84 -10.22 -4.74 0.52
CA THR A 84 -11.21 -3.67 0.22
C THR A 84 -11.67 -2.94 1.48
N THR A 85 -11.20 -3.37 2.64
CA THR A 85 -11.57 -2.82 3.96
C THR A 85 -10.78 -1.60 4.45
N PRO A 86 -9.63 -1.17 3.87
CA PRO A 86 -8.92 0.00 4.37
C PRO A 86 -9.74 1.28 4.25
N VAL A 87 -9.38 2.29 5.02
CA VAL A 87 -9.89 3.66 4.87
C VAL A 87 -8.90 4.46 4.02
N ARG A 88 -9.42 5.22 3.05
CA ARG A 88 -8.60 6.06 2.16
C ARG A 88 -7.86 7.15 2.96
N GLY A 89 -6.70 7.55 2.46
CA GLY A 89 -5.88 8.62 3.06
C GLY A 89 -4.95 8.17 4.18
N PHE A 90 -4.88 6.86 4.45
CA PHE A 90 -3.88 6.28 5.33
C PHE A 90 -2.91 5.41 4.53
N SER A 91 -1.65 5.36 4.98
CA SER A 91 -0.65 4.42 4.49
C SER A 91 -0.83 3.06 5.19
N TYR A 92 -0.81 2.00 4.40
CA TYR A 92 -0.92 0.63 4.89
C TYR A 92 0.33 -0.16 4.54
N TYR A 93 0.73 -1.02 5.47
CA TYR A 93 1.84 -1.94 5.29
C TYR A 93 1.34 -3.34 5.50
N TYR A 94 1.91 -4.29 4.77
CA TYR A 94 1.43 -5.67 4.78
C TYR A 94 2.58 -6.65 4.98
N TYR A 95 2.25 -7.79 5.54
CA TYR A 95 3.07 -8.99 5.41
C TYR A 95 2.16 -10.21 5.32
N ILE A 96 2.69 -11.27 4.72
CA ILE A 96 2.03 -12.58 4.62
C ILE A 96 2.91 -13.64 5.28
N THR A 97 2.32 -14.51 6.08
CA THR A 97 3.01 -15.67 6.63
C THR A 97 2.39 -16.95 6.11
N ALA A 98 3.23 -17.91 5.75
CA ALA A 98 2.81 -19.31 5.66
C ALA A 98 2.61 -19.87 7.08
N VAL A 99 1.60 -20.72 7.25
CA VAL A 99 1.23 -21.32 8.53
C VAL A 99 1.01 -22.83 8.37
N ASN A 100 1.41 -23.60 9.38
CA ASN A 100 1.09 -25.03 9.48
C ASN A 100 -0.04 -25.28 10.50
N ASP A 101 -0.56 -26.49 10.53
CA ASP A 101 -1.67 -26.86 11.43
C ASP A 101 -1.23 -27.11 12.89
N GLY A 102 0.07 -27.04 13.17
CA GLY A 102 0.67 -27.28 14.48
C GLY A 102 0.83 -28.76 14.84
N SER A 103 0.48 -29.70 13.96
CA SER A 103 0.67 -31.14 14.17
C SER A 103 2.14 -31.51 14.39
N ASN A 104 3.07 -30.73 13.82
CA ASN A 104 4.51 -30.90 14.03
C ASN A 104 5.02 -30.33 15.37
N ASN A 105 4.18 -29.67 16.17
CA ASN A 105 4.56 -28.89 17.35
C ASN A 105 3.63 -29.12 18.57
N THR A 106 3.60 -30.36 19.06
CA THR A 106 2.70 -30.79 20.16
C THR A 106 3.40 -30.92 21.51
N GLY A 107 4.74 -30.96 21.54
CA GLY A 107 5.51 -31.27 22.75
C GLY A 107 5.68 -30.11 23.75
N GLY A 108 5.67 -28.85 23.29
CA GLY A 108 5.72 -27.68 24.19
C GLY A 108 7.06 -27.42 24.90
N GLU A 109 8.01 -28.34 24.80
CA GLU A 109 9.28 -28.30 25.54
C GLU A 109 10.21 -27.21 25.00
N THR A 110 10.48 -27.21 23.69
CA THR A 110 11.43 -26.30 23.02
C THR A 110 10.78 -25.00 22.57
N ASN A 111 9.50 -25.04 22.21
CA ASN A 111 8.68 -23.96 21.70
C ASN A 111 7.24 -24.12 22.22
N PRO A 112 6.44 -23.03 22.34
CA PRO A 112 5.02 -23.14 22.66
C PRO A 112 4.30 -24.05 21.65
N THR A 113 3.39 -24.90 22.13
CA THR A 113 2.60 -25.80 21.26
C THR A 113 1.68 -25.04 20.32
N GLY A 114 1.36 -25.64 19.17
CA GLY A 114 0.38 -25.12 18.21
C GLY A 114 1.01 -24.67 16.88
N PRO A 115 0.23 -23.96 16.05
CA PRO A 115 0.66 -23.51 14.73
C PRO A 115 1.94 -22.70 14.76
N LEU A 116 2.78 -22.93 13.76
CA LEU A 116 4.01 -22.20 13.51
C LEU A 116 3.86 -21.36 12.26
N HIS A 117 4.41 -20.14 12.31
CA HIS A 117 4.33 -19.17 11.22
C HIS A 117 5.73 -18.91 10.66
N SER A 118 5.81 -18.76 9.34
CA SER A 118 7.03 -18.29 8.69
C SER A 118 7.41 -16.88 9.17
N GLY A 119 8.69 -16.51 9.06
CA GLY A 119 9.17 -15.20 9.50
C GLY A 119 8.54 -14.03 8.71
N ARG A 120 7.89 -13.09 9.40
CA ARG A 120 7.25 -11.90 8.79
C ARG A 120 8.21 -11.01 8.01
N PHE A 121 9.49 -10.97 8.37
CA PHE A 121 10.45 -10.03 7.80
C PHE A 121 10.81 -10.32 6.34
N TYR A 122 10.52 -11.52 5.86
CA TYR A 122 10.78 -11.90 4.48
C TYR A 122 9.77 -11.28 3.50
N THR A 123 8.55 -11.03 3.96
CA THR A 123 7.42 -10.56 3.14
C THR A 123 6.85 -9.22 3.60
N ARG A 124 7.44 -8.60 4.62
CA ARG A 124 6.97 -7.29 5.11
C ARG A 124 7.32 -6.20 4.11
N THR A 125 6.30 -5.46 3.68
CA THR A 125 6.51 -4.29 2.80
C THR A 125 7.19 -3.16 3.57
N THR A 126 8.13 -2.49 2.91
CA THR A 126 8.73 -1.23 3.37
C THR A 126 8.13 -0.02 2.68
N GLU A 127 7.53 -0.23 1.50
CA GLU A 127 6.74 0.77 0.79
C GLU A 127 5.28 0.71 1.25
N PRO A 128 4.63 1.88 1.44
CA PRO A 128 3.23 1.94 1.79
C PRO A 128 2.34 1.62 0.59
N ALA A 129 1.24 0.92 0.86
CA ALA A 129 0.11 0.82 -0.05
C ALA A 129 -1.02 1.75 0.40
N TYR A 130 -1.80 2.24 -0.55
CA TYR A 130 -2.92 3.15 -0.32
C TYR A 130 -4.16 2.58 -0.97
N LEU A 131 -5.29 2.69 -0.28
CA LEU A 131 -6.59 2.49 -0.92
C LEU A 131 -6.88 3.74 -1.75
N ARG A 132 -6.88 3.58 -3.08
CA ARG A 132 -7.12 4.68 -4.01
C ARG A 132 -8.55 4.65 -4.52
N ARG A 133 -9.03 5.78 -5.05
CA ARG A 133 -10.28 5.82 -5.80
C ARG A 133 -10.10 5.14 -7.15
N LYS A 134 -11.21 4.65 -7.71
CA LYS A 134 -11.30 4.41 -9.15
C LYS A 134 -11.05 5.70 -9.92
N ALA A 135 -10.63 5.55 -11.16
CA ALA A 135 -10.53 6.66 -12.10
C ALA A 135 -11.82 7.50 -12.11
N GLY A 136 -11.68 8.83 -12.20
CA GLY A 136 -12.83 9.72 -12.29
C GLY A 136 -13.65 9.46 -13.56
N SER A 137 -14.89 9.93 -13.60
CA SER A 137 -15.76 9.76 -14.77
C SER A 137 -15.66 10.87 -15.81
N ALA A 138 -15.07 12.02 -15.48
CA ALA A 138 -14.96 13.18 -16.36
C ALA A 138 -13.87 14.15 -15.89
N LEU A 139 -13.28 14.90 -16.83
CA LEU A 139 -12.25 15.90 -16.52
C LEU A 139 -12.76 17.03 -15.63
N GLU A 140 -14.05 17.36 -15.66
CA GLU A 140 -14.69 18.34 -14.76
C GLU A 140 -14.70 17.91 -13.29
N SER A 141 -14.75 16.59 -13.04
CA SER A 141 -14.79 16.02 -11.68
C SER A 141 -13.48 16.16 -10.91
N ILE A 142 -12.37 16.48 -11.60
CA ILE A 142 -11.05 16.59 -10.98
C ILE A 142 -11.05 17.65 -9.88
N ARG A 143 -10.59 17.26 -8.70
CA ARG A 143 -10.45 18.13 -7.52
C ARG A 143 -9.02 18.12 -7.00
N VAL A 144 -8.60 19.27 -6.47
CA VAL A 144 -7.34 19.39 -5.72
C VAL A 144 -7.71 19.58 -4.27
N VAL A 145 -7.17 18.75 -3.38
CA VAL A 145 -7.45 18.81 -1.94
C VAL A 145 -6.16 18.73 -1.12
N PRO A 146 -6.06 19.41 0.03
CA PRO A 146 -6.93 20.52 0.43
C PRO A 146 -6.75 21.73 -0.51
N ASN A 147 -7.82 22.48 -0.74
CA ASN A 147 -7.76 23.74 -1.50
C ASN A 147 -8.64 24.78 -0.80
N PRO A 148 -8.04 25.76 -0.09
CA PRO A 148 -6.60 26.02 0.02
C PRO A 148 -5.87 24.95 0.86
N TYR A 149 -4.63 24.63 0.47
CA TYR A 149 -3.68 23.96 1.36
C TYR A 149 -3.17 24.95 2.39
N SER A 150 -3.13 24.55 3.67
CA SER A 150 -2.61 25.40 4.74
C SER A 150 -1.77 24.62 5.74
N ILE A 151 -0.55 25.09 6.05
CA ILE A 151 0.28 24.45 7.09
C ILE A 151 -0.31 24.60 8.49
N GLY A 152 -1.16 25.62 8.71
CA GLY A 152 -1.84 25.85 9.98
C GLY A 152 -3.00 24.88 10.24
N ALA A 153 -3.42 24.12 9.22
CA ALA A 153 -4.53 23.18 9.27
C ALA A 153 -4.08 21.70 9.24
N ARG A 154 -2.82 21.40 9.57
CA ARG A 154 -2.23 20.05 9.50
C ARG A 154 -3.03 18.99 10.25
N GLU A 155 -3.55 19.33 11.44
CA GLU A 155 -4.37 18.44 12.27
C GLU A 155 -5.71 18.04 11.61
N ALA A 156 -6.18 18.80 10.61
CA ALA A 156 -7.41 18.52 9.87
C ALA A 156 -7.15 17.93 8.47
N GLN A 157 -5.90 17.61 8.13
CA GLN A 157 -5.48 17.07 6.83
C GLN A 157 -5.21 15.55 6.92
N TYR A 158 -4.07 15.09 6.41
CA TYR A 158 -3.69 13.67 6.36
C TYR A 158 -2.78 13.32 7.56
N PRO A 159 -3.27 12.51 8.52
CA PRO A 159 -2.47 12.13 9.69
C PRO A 159 -1.17 11.43 9.29
N GLY A 160 -0.03 11.95 9.76
CA GLY A 160 1.30 11.38 9.47
C GLY A 160 1.89 11.75 8.10
N GLU A 161 1.16 12.49 7.27
CA GLU A 161 1.61 12.89 5.93
C GLU A 161 1.54 14.42 5.74
N PRO A 162 2.43 15.19 6.39
CA PRO A 162 2.47 16.64 6.23
C PRO A 162 2.84 17.03 4.80
N ASP A 163 2.48 18.26 4.39
CA ASP A 163 2.83 18.82 3.08
C ASP A 163 2.21 18.10 1.87
N LYS A 164 1.21 17.25 2.11
CA LYS A 164 0.49 16.48 1.09
C LYS A 164 -0.67 17.26 0.48
N ILE A 165 -0.64 17.37 -0.84
CA ILE A 165 -1.75 17.80 -1.70
C ILE A 165 -2.13 16.60 -2.56
N THR A 166 -3.41 16.32 -2.71
CA THR A 166 -3.92 15.19 -3.48
C THR A 166 -4.83 15.67 -4.60
N PHE A 167 -4.63 15.11 -5.79
CA PHE A 167 -5.49 15.22 -6.95
C PHE A 167 -6.46 14.04 -6.94
N LEU A 168 -7.75 14.34 -6.92
CA LEU A 168 -8.83 13.37 -6.82
C LEU A 168 -9.66 13.35 -8.10
N ASP A 169 -10.27 12.20 -8.36
CA ASP A 169 -11.14 11.93 -9.50
C ASP A 169 -10.42 12.22 -10.84
N ILE A 170 -9.11 11.94 -10.88
CA ILE A 170 -8.27 12.09 -12.08
C ILE A 170 -8.46 10.93 -13.06
N PRO A 171 -8.07 11.09 -14.34
CA PRO A 171 -8.03 10.00 -15.29
C PRO A 171 -7.03 8.92 -14.85
N ALA A 172 -7.36 7.66 -15.15
CA ALA A 172 -6.55 6.47 -14.86
C ALA A 172 -5.10 6.57 -15.38
N PHE A 173 -4.91 7.26 -16.51
CA PHE A 173 -3.63 7.41 -17.18
C PHE A 173 -3.47 8.85 -17.65
N CYS A 174 -2.67 9.64 -16.92
CA CYS A 174 -2.47 11.05 -17.24
C CYS A 174 -1.09 11.57 -16.83
N ILE A 175 -0.71 12.74 -17.33
CA ILE A 175 0.41 13.52 -16.82
C ILE A 175 -0.16 14.72 -16.08
N ILE A 176 0.33 14.95 -14.85
CA ILE A 176 -0.01 16.12 -14.05
C ILE A 176 1.20 17.05 -14.04
N LYS A 177 1.05 18.24 -14.61
CA LYS A 177 2.08 19.28 -14.63
C LYS A 177 1.66 20.42 -13.70
N ILE A 178 2.55 20.82 -12.80
CA ILE A 178 2.28 21.84 -11.80
C ILE A 178 3.06 23.10 -12.14
N PHE A 179 2.35 24.22 -12.25
CA PHE A 179 2.89 25.51 -12.63
C PHE A 179 2.65 26.58 -11.56
N THR A 180 3.54 27.58 -11.51
CA THR A 180 3.32 28.83 -10.78
C THR A 180 2.21 29.67 -11.44
N GLU A 181 1.78 30.74 -10.78
CA GLU A 181 0.85 31.71 -11.35
C GLU A 181 1.39 32.43 -12.60
N ARG A 182 2.73 32.39 -12.79
CA ARG A 182 3.44 32.96 -13.93
C ARG A 182 3.60 31.98 -15.10
N GLY A 183 3.24 30.71 -14.90
CA GLY A 183 3.38 29.66 -15.90
C GLY A 183 4.73 28.93 -15.88
N ASP A 184 5.52 29.07 -14.81
CA ASP A 184 6.77 28.30 -14.66
C ASP A 184 6.45 26.86 -14.24
N LEU A 185 6.94 25.86 -14.98
CA LEU A 185 6.78 24.45 -14.64
C LEU A 185 7.68 24.09 -13.45
N ILE A 186 7.09 23.63 -12.35
CA ILE A 186 7.82 23.31 -11.11
C ILE A 186 7.83 21.82 -10.76
N HIS A 187 6.89 21.04 -11.31
CA HIS A 187 6.82 19.61 -11.08
C HIS A 187 6.01 18.90 -12.18
N THR A 188 6.37 17.66 -12.46
CA THR A 188 5.65 16.76 -13.38
C THR A 188 5.47 15.42 -12.70
N ILE A 189 4.25 14.90 -12.72
CA ILE A 189 3.90 13.58 -12.18
C ILE A 189 3.37 12.76 -13.36
N GLU A 190 3.95 11.58 -13.55
CA GLU A 190 3.43 10.56 -14.46
C GLU A 190 2.49 9.66 -13.65
N HIS A 191 1.21 9.67 -14.00
CA HIS A 191 0.19 8.88 -13.33
C HIS A 191 -0.26 7.75 -14.26
N ASP A 192 0.19 6.52 -13.97
CA ASP A 192 0.01 5.36 -14.82
C ASP A 192 -0.49 4.09 -14.09
N ASP A 193 -0.96 4.26 -12.85
CA ASP A 193 -1.41 3.14 -12.00
C ASP A 193 -2.90 2.78 -12.16
N GLY A 194 -3.64 3.52 -12.99
CA GLY A 194 -5.03 3.25 -13.30
C GLY A 194 -6.04 3.75 -12.25
N SER A 195 -5.59 4.41 -11.19
CA SER A 195 -6.44 4.93 -10.13
C SER A 195 -6.97 6.34 -10.44
N GLY A 196 -7.78 6.88 -9.53
CA GLY A 196 -8.29 8.25 -9.61
C GLY A 196 -7.69 9.18 -8.57
N ASP A 197 -6.59 8.77 -7.92
CA ASP A 197 -5.94 9.55 -6.85
C ASP A 197 -4.44 9.66 -7.12
N GLU A 198 -3.89 10.88 -7.06
CA GLU A 198 -2.44 11.11 -7.09
C GLU A 198 -2.04 12.14 -6.04
N SER A 199 -0.91 11.92 -5.36
CA SER A 199 -0.45 12.81 -4.28
C SER A 199 0.88 13.48 -4.61
N TRP A 200 0.98 14.73 -4.19
CA TRP A 200 2.17 15.55 -4.30
C TRP A 200 2.54 16.12 -2.93
N ASN A 201 3.78 15.92 -2.52
CA ASN A 201 4.32 16.40 -1.24
C ASN A 201 4.69 17.90 -1.24
N SER A 202 4.18 18.68 -2.20
CA SER A 202 4.46 20.11 -2.34
C SER A 202 5.95 20.43 -2.54
N ILE A 203 6.73 19.48 -3.09
CA ILE A 203 8.16 19.63 -3.39
C ILE A 203 8.36 19.69 -4.91
N THR A 204 9.11 20.68 -5.37
CA THR A 204 9.45 20.84 -6.79
C THR A 204 10.44 19.78 -7.28
N THR A 205 10.62 19.66 -8.60
CA THR A 205 11.65 18.78 -9.19
C THR A 205 13.06 19.11 -8.69
N SER A 206 13.34 20.36 -8.33
CA SER A 206 14.60 20.80 -7.72
C SER A 206 14.68 20.59 -6.20
N ARG A 207 13.76 19.79 -5.63
CA ARG A 207 13.65 19.47 -4.20
C ARG A 207 13.47 20.69 -3.29
N GLN A 208 12.82 21.73 -3.81
CA GLN A 208 12.44 22.89 -3.01
C GLN A 208 10.99 22.78 -2.59
N VAL A 209 10.71 23.11 -1.34
CA VAL A 209 9.34 23.22 -0.85
C VAL A 209 8.70 24.47 -1.46
N VAL A 210 7.51 24.34 -2.05
CA VAL A 210 6.81 25.49 -2.66
C VAL A 210 6.36 26.51 -1.61
N VAL A 211 6.23 27.78 -1.98
CA VAL A 211 5.84 28.86 -1.06
C VAL A 211 4.34 29.16 -1.12
N SER A 212 3.87 30.09 -0.29
CA SER A 212 2.48 30.58 -0.35
C SER A 212 2.20 31.25 -1.69
N GLY A 213 1.11 30.86 -2.35
CA GLY A 213 0.81 31.34 -3.70
C GLY A 213 -0.34 30.60 -4.38
N ILE A 214 -0.62 31.02 -5.62
CA ILE A 214 -1.57 30.38 -6.51
C ILE A 214 -0.80 29.47 -7.46
N TYR A 215 -1.28 28.26 -7.66
CA TYR A 215 -0.70 27.26 -8.54
C TYR A 215 -1.73 26.73 -9.53
N LEU A 216 -1.25 26.26 -10.68
CA LEU A 216 -2.05 25.62 -11.72
C LEU A 216 -1.60 24.17 -11.90
N ALA A 217 -2.53 23.23 -11.77
CA ALA A 217 -2.32 21.84 -12.14
C ALA A 217 -2.96 21.61 -13.51
N TYR A 218 -2.15 21.24 -14.50
CA TYR A 218 -2.58 20.85 -15.83
C TYR A 218 -2.57 19.32 -15.93
N PHE A 219 -3.68 18.75 -16.37
CA PHE A 219 -3.88 17.31 -16.52
C PHE A 219 -4.00 16.98 -18.01
N GLU A 220 -3.25 16.00 -18.47
CA GLU A 220 -3.27 15.55 -19.86
C GLU A 220 -3.43 14.03 -19.92
N VAL A 221 -4.51 13.56 -20.55
CA VAL A 221 -4.80 12.13 -20.71
C VAL A 221 -3.80 11.51 -21.68
N THR A 222 -3.12 10.44 -21.27
CA THR A 222 -2.05 9.82 -22.06
C THR A 222 -2.52 8.66 -22.94
N LYS A 223 -3.65 8.03 -22.60
CA LYS A 223 -4.21 6.84 -23.25
C LYS A 223 -5.74 6.89 -23.21
N ASP A 224 -6.38 6.32 -24.22
CA ASP A 224 -7.83 6.11 -24.19
C ASP A 224 -8.17 5.19 -23.01
N TYR A 225 -9.19 5.55 -22.24
CA TYR A 225 -9.62 4.79 -21.07
C TYR A 225 -11.12 4.55 -21.11
N HIS A 226 -11.49 3.28 -20.93
CA HIS A 226 -12.87 2.84 -20.88
C HIS A 226 -13.23 2.45 -19.45
N ASP A 227 -14.48 2.70 -19.05
CA ASP A 227 -15.01 2.16 -17.81
C ASP A 227 -14.93 0.64 -17.84
N LEU A 228 -14.36 0.06 -16.78
CA LEU A 228 -14.11 -1.38 -16.70
C LEU A 228 -15.39 -2.22 -16.64
N ASN A 229 -16.54 -1.63 -16.26
CA ASN A 229 -17.80 -2.33 -16.11
C ASN A 229 -18.72 -2.11 -17.31
N THR A 230 -18.81 -0.88 -17.83
CA THR A 230 -19.72 -0.53 -18.92
C THR A 230 -19.05 -0.59 -20.29
N GLY A 231 -17.72 -0.50 -20.36
CA GLY A 231 -16.96 -0.39 -21.61
C GLY A 231 -17.08 0.97 -22.29
N GLU A 232 -17.78 1.93 -21.69
CA GLU A 232 -17.93 3.28 -22.21
C GLU A 232 -16.58 4.02 -22.19
N LEU A 233 -16.29 4.76 -23.26
CA LEU A 233 -15.08 5.59 -23.32
C LEU A 233 -15.23 6.78 -22.35
N LEU A 234 -14.47 6.78 -21.26
CA LEU A 234 -14.47 7.86 -20.26
C LEU A 234 -13.51 8.98 -20.62
N TYR A 235 -12.33 8.62 -21.14
CA TYR A 235 -11.31 9.57 -21.52
C TYR A 235 -10.69 9.22 -22.86
N LYS A 236 -10.43 10.25 -23.65
CA LYS A 236 -9.69 10.15 -24.90
C LYS A 236 -8.29 10.72 -24.76
N LYS A 237 -7.30 10.05 -25.34
CA LYS A 237 -5.92 10.52 -25.38
C LYS A 237 -5.84 11.94 -25.93
N GLY A 238 -5.12 12.81 -25.21
CA GLY A 238 -4.92 14.22 -25.56
C GLY A 238 -5.97 15.18 -24.97
N GLU A 239 -7.04 14.66 -24.38
CA GLU A 239 -7.93 15.49 -23.58
C GLU A 239 -7.17 16.08 -22.38
N ASN A 240 -7.50 17.32 -22.04
CA ASN A 240 -6.78 18.04 -21.00
C ASN A 240 -7.68 19.03 -20.26
N THR A 241 -7.28 19.37 -19.04
CA THR A 241 -7.94 20.40 -18.23
C THR A 241 -6.96 21.04 -17.25
N ILE A 242 -7.35 22.18 -16.68
CA ILE A 242 -6.56 22.90 -15.67
C ILE A 242 -7.38 23.03 -14.38
N ARG A 243 -6.72 22.88 -13.23
CA ARG A 243 -7.25 23.25 -11.92
C ARG A 243 -6.35 24.24 -11.23
N LYS A 244 -6.95 25.27 -10.67
CA LYS A 244 -6.27 26.25 -9.82
C LYS A 244 -6.38 25.82 -8.37
N PHE A 245 -5.29 25.92 -7.63
CA PHE A 245 -5.27 25.71 -6.19
C PHE A 245 -4.37 26.72 -5.48
N VAL A 246 -4.56 26.85 -4.17
CA VAL A 246 -3.86 27.83 -3.34
C VAL A 246 -3.06 27.11 -2.27
N VAL A 247 -1.84 27.54 -2.03
CA VAL A 247 -0.95 27.07 -0.96
C VAL A 247 -0.77 28.22 0.03
N ILE A 248 -0.94 27.93 1.31
CA ILE A 248 -0.73 28.86 2.43
C ILE A 248 0.25 28.22 3.42
N ARG A 249 1.50 28.66 3.35
CA ARG A 249 2.54 28.41 4.34
C ARG A 249 2.72 29.61 5.25
#